data_AF-A0A3R7SS06-F1
#
_entry.id   AF-A0A3R7SS06-F1
#
_cell.length_a   1.000
_cell.length_b   1.000
_cell.length_c   1.000
_cell.angle_alpha   90.00
_cell.angle_beta   90.00
_cell.angle_gamma   90.00
#
_symmetry.space_group_name_H-M   'P 1'
#
loop_
_entity.id
_entity.type
_entity.pdbx_description
1 polymer ?
#
loop_
_entity_poly.entity_id
_entity_poly.type
_entity_poly.pdbx_seq_one_letter_code
_entity_poly.pdbx_strand_id
1 'polypeptide(L)'
;MPPENGTMLPWKPISYSAKSGLLNGDIFEDAIAKEEDENKLNQRKLDMALRMEFGDDFPGTDYLPANDAGDCNTPLNCTKVNTLIKTNTELLEQLVDKFTKTTGVLVKGMVKQSKSGEKRLTKAARNRIETYYVERVWGEGSEFVEELVLWVPPAERPPPFPPPALLTPLQLFQLLGIFQQYCNKCLIPESCYTSCEGIVDECRHLATTSFIDRNMVRGIGTYARSSPEPYKLLDGNYSTIGGDGIGDVVQLLVWEINEIERAEVEKEPKDWPVGDEVGLILRLGAVVSSTLSWLRLRASYLLHTWNTAPYYLLTQADLPRIIEELKLLRVQERDNLIKTDDFARLLYAMSRDKLVVMLEKLVDSVKDYEQETVGAVSAVCRTVSLAQLQNSMPHPRIWRGIGRIPHEPHYYVYEYINAVLEPVLDAVSKLGVVLQRRAGATVLKVVCYAWLEHIRVQKIKFSLWGAQQLLKDFHALAEWLQKYPGLAPEARTQVLAVDVLRECEGVARLLMRQPPLVVGYTSQNQVVPMGPITAGRKHDKEVKLSTDNDDIPAEMYVPNQQLWLSLRARPASSVCVKM
;
A
#
# COMPACT_ATOMS: atom_id res chain seq x y z
N MET A 1 -12.65 -18.32 -39.59
CA MET A 1 -11.55 -19.27 -39.34
C MET A 1 -10.41 -18.94 -40.29
N PRO A 2 -9.16 -18.89 -39.79
CA PRO A 2 -7.95 -18.38 -40.47
C PRO A 2 -7.22 -19.49 -41.26
N PRO A 3 -6.05 -19.22 -41.87
CA PRO A 3 -4.73 -19.23 -41.19
C PRO A 3 -3.86 -18.00 -41.57
N GLU A 4 -3.04 -17.33 -40.74
CA GLU A 4 -2.02 -17.67 -39.73
C GLU A 4 -0.88 -18.59 -40.22
N ASN A 5 0.28 -17.97 -40.52
CA ASN A 5 1.62 -18.52 -40.28
C ASN A 5 2.70 -17.46 -40.57
N GLY A 6 3.03 -16.67 -39.54
CA GLY A 6 4.26 -15.90 -39.42
C GLY A 6 5.16 -16.57 -38.38
N THR A 7 6.39 -16.88 -38.78
CA THR A 7 7.42 -17.62 -38.05
C THR A 7 7.79 -17.01 -36.69
N MET A 8 7.50 -17.72 -35.59
CA MET A 8 8.13 -17.52 -34.27
C MET A 8 9.39 -18.39 -34.15
N LEU A 9 10.50 -17.78 -33.72
CA LEU A 9 11.72 -18.47 -33.29
C LEU A 9 11.50 -19.15 -31.92
N PRO A 10 11.94 -20.41 -31.71
CA PRO A 10 11.80 -21.09 -30.43
C PRO A 10 12.99 -20.81 -29.51
N TRP A 11 12.73 -20.14 -28.39
CA TRP A 11 13.63 -20.13 -27.24
C TRP A 11 13.63 -21.52 -26.57
N LYS A 12 14.79 -22.19 -26.54
CA LYS A 12 15.03 -23.40 -25.73
C LYS A 12 15.66 -23.00 -24.38
N PRO A 13 15.22 -23.59 -23.24
CA PRO A 13 15.89 -23.43 -21.97
C PRO A 13 17.18 -24.27 -21.93
N ILE A 14 18.27 -23.68 -21.49
CA ILE A 14 19.53 -24.39 -21.24
C ILE A 14 19.41 -25.17 -19.93
N SER A 15 19.46 -26.49 -20.01
CA SER A 15 19.67 -27.39 -18.87
C SER A 15 21.16 -27.70 -18.73
N TYR A 16 21.74 -27.55 -17.54
CA TYR A 16 23.04 -28.15 -17.21
C TYR A 16 22.83 -29.40 -16.35
N SER A 17 23.28 -30.54 -16.86
CA SER A 17 23.41 -31.81 -16.13
C SER A 17 24.81 -31.93 -15.53
N ALA A 18 24.89 -32.61 -14.39
CA ALA A 18 26.12 -32.86 -13.64
C ALA A 18 26.78 -34.19 -14.04
N LYS A 19 28.12 -34.18 -14.06
CA LYS A 19 29.14 -35.26 -13.84
C LYS A 19 30.46 -34.72 -14.43
N SER A 20 31.67 -34.78 -13.88
CA SER A 20 32.35 -35.45 -12.75
C SER A 20 33.76 -34.79 -12.70
N GLY A 21 34.28 -34.28 -11.57
CA GLY A 21 35.16 -35.06 -10.68
C GLY A 21 36.65 -34.99 -11.05
N LEU A 22 37.34 -33.90 -10.70
CA LEU A 22 38.75 -33.81 -10.28
C LEU A 22 38.98 -32.40 -9.68
N LEU A 23 39.67 -32.34 -8.53
CA LEU A 23 39.73 -31.20 -7.60
C LEU A 23 40.51 -30.00 -8.16
N ASN A 24 39.83 -28.88 -8.37
CA ASN A 24 40.41 -27.55 -8.69
C ASN A 24 40.71 -26.71 -7.43
N GLY A 25 40.87 -27.34 -6.26
CA GLY A 25 41.08 -26.63 -4.99
C GLY A 25 42.49 -26.07 -4.80
N ASP A 26 43.51 -26.77 -5.27
CA ASP A 26 44.90 -26.45 -4.89
C ASP A 26 45.55 -25.35 -5.75
N ILE A 27 45.05 -25.09 -6.96
CA ILE A 27 45.63 -24.07 -7.86
C ILE A 27 45.19 -22.65 -7.44
N PHE A 28 44.01 -22.51 -6.84
CA PHE A 28 43.47 -21.21 -6.41
C PHE A 28 44.04 -20.75 -5.07
N GLU A 29 44.30 -21.67 -4.13
CA GLU A 29 44.89 -21.31 -2.82
C GLU A 29 46.36 -20.89 -2.97
N ASP A 30 47.14 -21.57 -3.82
CA ASP A 30 48.52 -21.17 -4.11
C ASP A 30 48.62 -19.83 -4.86
N ALA A 31 47.66 -19.52 -5.74
CA ALA A 31 47.62 -18.22 -6.43
C ALA A 31 47.27 -17.06 -5.47
N ILE A 32 46.32 -17.27 -4.55
CA ILE A 32 45.93 -16.28 -3.54
C ILE A 32 47.04 -16.06 -2.51
N ALA A 33 47.75 -17.11 -2.09
CA ALA A 33 48.88 -16.99 -1.17
C ALA A 33 50.04 -16.18 -1.80
N LYS A 34 50.30 -16.39 -3.09
CA LYS A 34 51.34 -15.64 -3.83
C LYS A 34 50.98 -14.17 -4.03
N GLU A 35 49.71 -13.86 -4.27
CA GLU A 35 49.19 -12.50 -4.40
C GLU A 35 49.17 -11.74 -3.06
N GLU A 36 48.89 -12.43 -1.94
CA GLU A 36 49.02 -11.84 -0.59
C GLU A 36 50.47 -11.51 -0.23
N ASP A 37 51.43 -12.35 -0.60
CA ASP A 37 52.85 -12.11 -0.31
C ASP A 37 53.44 -10.99 -1.18
N GLU A 38 53.03 -10.88 -2.45
CA GLU A 38 53.38 -9.73 -3.30
C GLU A 38 52.78 -8.42 -2.79
N ASN A 39 51.52 -8.43 -2.31
CA ASN A 39 50.89 -7.25 -1.73
C ASN A 39 51.54 -6.81 -0.41
N LYS A 40 51.93 -7.75 0.47
CA LYS A 40 52.69 -7.43 1.69
C LYS A 40 54.08 -6.88 1.37
N LEU A 41 54.73 -7.38 0.31
CA LEU A 41 56.04 -6.88 -0.13
C LEU A 41 55.93 -5.46 -0.72
N ASN A 42 54.89 -5.18 -1.49
CA ASN A 42 54.64 -3.84 -2.05
C ASN A 42 54.26 -2.83 -0.96
N GLN A 43 53.52 -3.24 0.05
CA GLN A 43 53.15 -2.37 1.18
C GLN A 43 54.34 -2.05 2.09
N ARG A 44 55.27 -2.99 2.28
CA ARG A 44 56.54 -2.75 2.99
C ARG A 44 57.49 -1.83 2.22
N LYS A 45 57.52 -1.92 0.88
CA LYS A 45 58.28 -1.00 0.02
C LYS A 45 57.73 0.43 0.08
N LEU A 46 56.39 0.57 0.14
CA LEU A 46 55.72 1.86 0.30
C LEU A 46 55.99 2.49 1.67
N ASP A 47 55.91 1.71 2.75
CA ASP A 47 56.25 2.16 4.11
C ASP A 47 57.73 2.56 4.25
N MET A 48 58.62 1.84 3.56
CA MET A 48 60.06 2.15 3.55
C MET A 48 60.36 3.43 2.74
N ALA A 49 59.64 3.66 1.64
CA ALA A 49 59.73 4.88 0.85
C ALA A 49 59.23 6.09 1.65
N LEU A 50 58.09 5.96 2.35
CA LEU A 50 57.50 7.03 3.17
C LEU A 50 58.38 7.41 4.37
N ARG A 51 59.08 6.45 4.99
CA ARG A 51 60.04 6.71 6.07
C ARG A 51 61.34 7.34 5.58
N MET A 52 61.75 7.06 4.34
CA MET A 52 62.91 7.71 3.71
C MET A 52 62.61 9.16 3.31
N GLU A 53 61.35 9.50 3.02
CA GLU A 53 60.96 10.82 2.52
C GLU A 53 60.62 11.82 3.64
N PHE A 54 60.14 11.38 4.81
CA PHE A 54 59.55 12.29 5.81
C PHE A 54 60.21 12.35 7.19
N GLY A 55 61.19 11.48 7.52
CA GLY A 55 61.90 11.53 8.81
C GLY A 55 61.00 11.35 10.06
N ASP A 56 61.62 11.33 11.25
CA ASP A 56 60.98 10.89 12.50
C ASP A 56 60.35 12.00 13.38
N ASP A 57 60.26 13.26 12.93
CA ASP A 57 59.73 14.36 13.76
C ASP A 57 58.40 14.92 13.22
N PHE A 58 57.28 14.46 13.79
CA PHE A 58 55.93 15.00 13.58
C PHE A 58 55.37 15.58 14.89
N PRO A 59 55.45 16.91 15.14
CA PRO A 59 54.80 17.53 16.30
C PRO A 59 53.55 18.33 15.87
N GLY A 60 52.44 18.19 16.60
CA GLY A 60 51.19 18.86 16.26
C GLY A 60 50.18 18.95 17.41
N THR A 61 50.54 19.64 18.49
CA THR A 61 49.58 20.26 19.42
C THR A 61 50.12 21.62 19.80
N ASP A 62 49.46 22.68 19.34
CA ASP A 62 49.14 23.89 20.11
C ASP A 62 48.55 24.97 19.20
N TYR A 63 47.72 25.82 19.80
CA TYR A 63 47.06 27.02 19.27
C TYR A 63 45.70 26.81 18.57
N LEU A 64 44.65 26.84 19.39
CA LEU A 64 43.46 27.62 19.06
C LEU A 64 43.66 29.05 19.60
N PRO A 65 43.20 30.06 18.85
CA PRO A 65 42.42 31.12 19.47
C PRO A 65 40.99 31.15 18.92
N ALA A 66 40.08 31.51 19.81
CA ALA A 66 38.71 31.89 19.51
C ALA A 66 38.68 33.18 18.69
N ASN A 67 37.61 33.34 17.91
CA ASN A 67 37.33 34.40 16.94
C ASN A 67 38.04 34.22 15.61
N ASP A 68 37.32 33.68 14.63
CA ASP A 68 37.33 34.23 13.28
C ASP A 68 36.08 33.74 12.53
N ALA A 69 35.16 34.68 12.32
CA ALA A 69 34.30 34.64 11.14
C ALA A 69 35.22 34.86 9.93
N GLY A 70 35.85 33.77 9.47
CA GLY A 70 36.93 33.80 8.50
C GLY A 70 36.46 33.63 7.06
N ASP A 71 36.65 34.71 6.29
CA ASP A 71 36.92 34.85 4.86
C ASP A 71 36.74 33.61 3.94
N CYS A 72 35.88 33.79 2.93
CA CYS A 72 35.42 32.77 1.97
C CYS A 72 36.46 32.28 0.95
N ASN A 73 37.71 32.76 1.04
CA ASN A 73 38.84 32.37 0.20
C ASN A 73 39.85 31.43 0.88
N THR A 74 39.56 30.92 2.08
CA THR A 74 40.44 29.95 2.74
C THR A 74 40.21 28.52 2.23
N PRO A 75 41.27 27.79 1.79
CA PRO A 75 41.15 26.39 1.44
C PRO A 75 40.65 25.58 2.65
N LEU A 76 39.97 24.45 2.39
CA LEU A 76 39.46 23.51 3.40
C LEU A 76 40.52 23.24 4.49
N ASN A 77 40.39 23.90 5.65
CA ASN A 77 41.23 23.65 6.83
C ASN A 77 41.09 22.18 7.27
N CYS A 78 42.20 21.53 7.68
CA CYS A 78 42.26 20.17 8.20
C CYS A 78 41.15 19.82 9.23
N THR A 79 40.69 20.77 10.04
CA THR A 79 39.55 20.58 10.96
C THR A 79 38.21 20.38 10.25
N LYS A 80 37.95 21.08 9.15
CA LYS A 80 36.76 20.87 8.31
C LYS A 80 36.82 19.50 7.61
N VAL A 81 38.00 19.11 7.13
CA VAL A 81 38.23 17.78 6.51
C VAL A 81 38.07 16.65 7.53
N ASN A 82 38.61 16.79 8.74
CA ASN A 82 38.44 15.80 9.80
C ASN A 82 36.97 15.67 10.26
N THR A 83 36.24 16.78 10.29
CA THR A 83 34.80 16.78 10.59
C THR A 83 34.01 16.07 9.48
N LEU A 84 34.37 16.28 8.21
CA LEU A 84 33.80 15.60 7.06
C LEU A 84 34.05 14.09 7.09
N ILE A 85 35.29 13.67 7.36
CA ILE A 85 35.68 12.24 7.47
C ILE A 85 34.90 11.58 8.62
N LYS A 86 34.81 12.26 9.77
CA LYS A 86 34.06 11.78 10.92
C LYS A 86 32.58 11.61 10.61
N THR A 87 31.95 12.62 10.02
CA THR A 87 30.53 12.60 9.61
C THR A 87 30.25 11.48 8.59
N ASN A 88 31.16 11.27 7.65
CA ASN A 88 31.05 10.19 6.66
C ASN A 88 31.18 8.80 7.25
N THR A 89 32.10 8.64 8.21
CA THR A 89 32.28 7.37 8.91
C THR A 89 31.02 7.06 9.73
N GLU A 90 30.46 8.06 10.42
CA GLU A 90 29.19 7.93 11.14
C GLU A 90 28.01 7.58 10.20
N LEU A 91 27.93 8.18 9.02
CA LEU A 91 26.87 7.89 8.04
C LEU A 91 27.01 6.50 7.42
N LEU A 92 28.22 6.08 7.07
CA LEU A 92 28.52 4.74 6.60
C LEU A 92 28.20 3.69 7.69
N GLU A 93 28.50 3.98 8.95
CA GLU A 93 28.14 3.12 10.09
C GLU A 93 26.62 3.02 10.26
N GLN A 94 25.88 4.12 10.15
CA GLN A 94 24.41 4.12 10.16
C GLN A 94 23.83 3.33 8.97
N LEU A 95 24.45 3.44 7.79
CA LEU A 95 24.06 2.70 6.60
C LEU A 95 24.26 1.20 6.80
N VAL A 96 25.42 0.79 7.30
CA VAL A 96 25.76 -0.60 7.65
C VAL A 96 24.81 -1.15 8.73
N ASP A 97 24.50 -0.36 9.75
CA ASP A 97 23.54 -0.72 10.79
C ASP A 97 22.11 -0.90 10.23
N LYS A 98 21.66 0.00 9.36
CA LYS A 98 20.37 -0.14 8.67
C LYS A 98 20.34 -1.37 7.77
N PHE A 99 21.37 -1.62 6.97
CA PHE A 99 21.43 -2.80 6.08
C PHE A 99 21.42 -4.12 6.86
N THR A 100 22.09 -4.18 8.02
CA THR A 100 22.10 -5.38 8.88
C THR A 100 20.77 -5.61 9.60
N LYS A 101 20.03 -4.54 9.91
CA LYS A 101 18.70 -4.59 10.54
C LYS A 101 17.56 -4.80 9.52
N THR A 102 17.73 -4.37 8.28
CA THR A 102 16.70 -4.48 7.23
C THR A 102 16.70 -5.86 6.60
N THR A 103 15.61 -6.60 6.80
CA THR A 103 15.53 -8.02 6.40
C THR A 103 15.32 -8.17 4.89
N GLY A 104 16.21 -8.90 4.22
CA GLY A 104 16.07 -9.25 2.81
C GLY A 104 16.72 -8.30 1.81
N VAL A 105 17.41 -7.26 2.28
CA VAL A 105 18.24 -6.38 1.44
C VAL A 105 19.61 -7.01 1.14
N LEU A 106 20.13 -7.80 2.08
CA LEU A 106 21.38 -8.52 1.94
C LEU A 106 21.15 -10.01 1.75
N VAL A 107 21.96 -10.64 0.89
CA VAL A 107 21.96 -12.09 0.69
C VAL A 107 22.33 -12.78 2.00
N LYS A 108 21.72 -13.95 2.32
CA LYS A 108 21.92 -14.69 3.58
C LYS A 108 23.39 -14.94 3.96
N GLY A 109 24.32 -14.96 3.01
CA GLY A 109 25.77 -15.11 3.26
C GLY A 109 26.52 -13.82 3.64
N MET A 110 25.88 -12.65 3.57
CA MET A 110 26.50 -11.35 3.82
C MET A 110 26.34 -10.86 5.26
N VAL A 111 25.51 -11.53 6.07
CA VAL A 111 25.26 -11.20 7.48
C VAL A 111 25.64 -12.39 8.35
N LYS A 112 26.52 -12.17 9.31
CA LYS A 112 26.89 -13.12 10.37
C LYS A 112 26.17 -12.75 11.66
N GLN A 113 25.76 -13.75 12.42
CA GLN A 113 25.21 -13.54 13.76
C GLN A 113 26.29 -13.85 14.79
N SER A 114 26.55 -12.91 15.70
CA SER A 114 27.48 -13.12 16.80
C SER A 114 26.88 -14.12 17.81
N LYS A 115 27.71 -14.64 18.71
CA LYS A 115 27.26 -15.49 19.82
C LYS A 115 26.29 -14.78 20.78
N SER A 116 26.24 -13.44 20.77
CA SER A 116 25.30 -12.63 21.56
C SER A 116 23.99 -12.33 20.82
N GLY A 117 23.79 -12.88 19.62
CA GLY A 117 22.58 -12.66 18.80
C GLY A 117 22.62 -11.43 17.90
N GLU A 118 23.68 -10.62 18.02
CA GLU A 118 23.87 -9.39 17.24
C GLU A 118 24.24 -9.70 15.78
N LYS A 119 23.53 -9.09 14.82
CA LYS A 119 23.79 -9.27 13.38
C LYS A 119 24.87 -8.29 12.92
N ARG A 120 25.92 -8.79 12.27
CA ARG A 120 27.04 -8.00 11.73
C ARG A 120 27.32 -8.39 10.28
N LEU A 121 27.83 -7.48 9.47
CA LEU A 121 28.25 -7.78 8.11
C LEU A 121 29.52 -8.63 8.06
N THR A 122 29.66 -9.44 7.01
CA THR A 122 30.97 -10.02 6.67
C THR A 122 31.92 -8.94 6.17
N LYS A 123 33.25 -9.15 6.31
CA LYS A 123 34.27 -8.22 5.79
C LYS A 123 34.08 -7.96 4.28
N ALA A 124 33.78 -9.00 3.51
CA ALA A 124 33.50 -8.88 2.08
C ALA A 124 32.22 -8.07 1.78
N ALA A 125 31.16 -8.24 2.57
CA ALA A 125 29.94 -7.45 2.42
C ALA A 125 30.15 -5.98 2.82
N ARG A 126 30.91 -5.73 3.89
CA ARG A 126 31.30 -4.39 4.32
C ARG A 126 32.14 -3.69 3.24
N ASN A 127 33.20 -4.33 2.73
CA ASN A 127 34.00 -3.77 1.65
C ASN A 127 33.16 -3.48 0.40
N ARG A 128 32.22 -4.35 0.02
CA ARG A 128 31.33 -4.07 -1.12
C ARG A 128 30.41 -2.87 -0.89
N ILE A 129 29.87 -2.71 0.32
CA ILE A 129 29.06 -1.56 0.68
C ILE A 129 29.91 -0.29 0.71
N GLU A 130 31.14 -0.36 1.20
CA GLU A 130 32.11 0.74 1.20
C GLU A 130 32.51 1.14 -0.22
N THR A 131 32.87 0.19 -1.08
CA THR A 131 33.19 0.43 -2.50
C THR A 131 31.98 1.02 -3.22
N TYR A 132 30.79 0.44 -3.04
CA TYR A 132 29.56 0.99 -3.61
C TYR A 132 29.26 2.41 -3.09
N TYR A 133 29.47 2.65 -1.79
CA TYR A 133 29.33 3.97 -1.20
C TYR A 133 30.31 4.95 -1.84
N VAL A 134 31.58 4.61 -1.99
CA VAL A 134 32.55 5.48 -2.67
C VAL A 134 32.20 5.69 -4.14
N GLU A 135 31.92 4.63 -4.91
CA GLU A 135 31.64 4.75 -6.35
C GLU A 135 30.32 5.49 -6.65
N ARG A 136 29.29 5.33 -5.81
CA ARG A 136 27.96 5.92 -6.07
C ARG A 136 27.66 7.18 -5.29
N VAL A 137 28.21 7.33 -4.08
CA VAL A 137 28.03 8.53 -3.24
C VAL A 137 29.15 9.56 -3.52
N TRP A 138 30.32 9.13 -3.99
CA TRP A 138 31.45 10.02 -4.29
C TRP A 138 31.93 9.99 -5.76
N GLY A 139 31.28 9.21 -6.63
CA GLY A 139 31.58 9.20 -8.08
C GLY A 139 30.51 9.94 -8.89
N GLU A 140 29.66 9.19 -9.59
CA GLU A 140 28.81 9.69 -10.68
C GLU A 140 27.79 10.80 -10.28
N GLY A 141 27.49 10.99 -8.99
CA GLY A 141 26.50 11.98 -8.52
C GLY A 141 27.09 13.16 -7.75
N SER A 142 28.32 13.06 -7.24
CA SER A 142 28.95 14.13 -6.46
C SER A 142 29.58 15.19 -7.34
N GLU A 143 30.09 14.83 -8.53
CA GLU A 143 30.75 15.78 -9.44
C GLU A 143 29.81 16.94 -9.84
N PHE A 144 28.59 16.63 -10.28
CA PHE A 144 27.61 17.65 -10.69
C PHE A 144 27.14 18.55 -9.55
N VAL A 145 27.02 17.98 -8.35
CA VAL A 145 26.54 18.73 -7.19
C VAL A 145 27.70 19.51 -6.53
N GLU A 146 28.94 19.02 -6.63
CA GLU A 146 30.14 19.81 -6.33
C GLU A 146 30.22 21.04 -7.22
N GLU A 147 30.01 20.87 -8.54
CA GLU A 147 29.93 21.98 -9.47
C GLU A 147 28.85 22.98 -9.02
N LEU A 148 27.60 22.56 -8.83
CA LEU A 148 26.52 23.43 -8.31
C LEU A 148 26.95 24.24 -7.09
N VAL A 149 27.51 23.59 -6.07
CA VAL A 149 27.86 24.25 -4.82
C VAL A 149 29.06 25.20 -4.98
N LEU A 150 29.98 24.92 -5.91
CA LEU A 150 31.07 25.82 -6.25
C LEU A 150 30.54 27.14 -6.83
N TRP A 151 29.47 27.09 -7.62
CA TRP A 151 28.85 28.28 -8.20
C TRP A 151 27.92 29.04 -7.25
N VAL A 152 27.43 28.42 -6.17
CA VAL A 152 26.64 29.12 -5.14
C VAL A 152 27.54 30.05 -4.31
N PRO A 153 27.12 31.30 -4.04
CA PRO A 153 27.89 32.24 -3.21
C PRO A 153 28.26 31.63 -1.86
N PRO A 154 29.52 31.79 -1.37
CA PRO A 154 29.97 31.16 -0.12
C PRO A 154 29.11 31.44 1.11
N ALA A 155 28.45 32.59 1.16
CA ALA A 155 27.54 32.98 2.24
C ALA A 155 26.19 32.25 2.23
N GLU A 156 25.81 31.67 1.08
CA GLU A 156 24.55 30.95 0.85
C GLU A 156 24.74 29.43 0.76
N ARG A 157 25.99 28.95 0.86
CA ARG A 157 26.29 27.50 0.87
C ARG A 157 25.82 26.86 2.17
N PRO A 158 25.19 25.67 2.14
CA PRO A 158 24.75 24.98 3.34
C PRO A 158 25.96 24.52 4.20
N PRO A 159 25.99 24.82 5.51
CA PRO A 159 26.99 24.29 6.43
C PRO A 159 26.50 23.02 7.16
N PRO A 160 27.37 22.07 7.56
CA PRO A 160 28.64 21.67 6.95
C PRO A 160 28.37 20.73 5.76
N PHE A 161 29.17 20.82 4.69
CA PHE A 161 29.06 19.99 3.48
C PHE A 161 29.00 18.50 3.84
N PRO A 162 27.84 17.82 3.82
CA PRO A 162 27.88 16.39 3.59
C PRO A 162 28.36 16.19 2.14
N PRO A 163 28.94 15.04 1.80
CA PRO A 163 29.16 14.67 0.40
C PRO A 163 27.87 14.93 -0.38
N PRO A 164 27.95 15.51 -1.58
CA PRO A 164 26.77 15.94 -2.28
C PRO A 164 25.72 14.84 -2.52
N ALA A 165 26.12 13.58 -2.63
CA ALA A 165 25.18 12.46 -2.73
C ALA A 165 24.53 12.04 -1.39
N LEU A 166 24.91 12.64 -0.27
CA LEU A 166 24.22 12.53 1.02
C LEU A 166 23.21 13.66 1.24
N LEU A 167 23.14 14.62 0.32
CA LEU A 167 22.05 15.59 0.33
C LEU A 167 20.75 14.85 0.11
N THR A 168 19.77 15.16 0.97
CA THR A 168 18.41 14.70 0.72
C THR A 168 17.90 15.33 -0.59
N PRO A 169 16.98 14.67 -1.31
CA PRO A 169 16.46 15.25 -2.54
C PRO A 169 15.87 16.66 -2.34
N LEU A 170 15.26 16.92 -1.18
CA LEU A 170 14.79 18.25 -0.79
C LEU A 170 15.92 19.29 -0.75
N GLN A 171 17.08 18.93 -0.20
CA GLN A 171 18.26 19.81 -0.18
C GLN A 171 18.82 20.03 -1.58
N LEU A 172 18.80 19.00 -2.43
CA LEU A 172 19.19 19.12 -3.84
C LEU A 172 18.25 20.08 -4.59
N PHE A 173 16.93 19.96 -4.42
CA PHE A 173 15.96 20.91 -5.01
C PHE A 173 16.13 22.34 -4.48
N GLN A 174 16.47 22.51 -3.19
CA GLN A 174 16.75 23.82 -2.61
C GLN A 174 18.01 24.45 -3.23
N LEU A 175 19.10 23.69 -3.34
CA LEU A 175 20.34 24.14 -3.97
C LEU A 175 20.13 24.50 -5.43
N LEU A 176 19.38 23.65 -6.15
CA LEU A 176 18.99 23.91 -7.53
C LEU A 176 18.22 25.23 -7.66
N GLY A 177 17.25 25.47 -6.76
CA GLY A 177 16.48 26.71 -6.74
C GLY A 177 17.33 27.95 -6.48
N ILE A 178 18.29 27.87 -5.57
CA ILE A 178 19.25 28.97 -5.29
C ILE A 178 20.12 29.22 -6.53
N PHE A 179 20.65 28.17 -7.14
CA PHE A 179 21.49 28.29 -8.33
C PHE A 179 20.72 28.86 -9.53
N GLN A 180 19.49 28.39 -9.79
CA GLN A 180 18.64 28.95 -10.84
C GLN A 180 18.32 30.43 -10.61
N GLN A 181 18.07 30.84 -9.36
CA GLN A 181 17.88 32.26 -9.04
C GLN A 181 19.16 33.08 -9.29
N TYR A 182 20.33 32.50 -9.04
CA TYR A 182 21.61 33.12 -9.34
C TYR A 182 21.81 33.28 -10.86
N CYS A 183 21.54 32.24 -11.64
CA CYS A 183 21.58 32.28 -13.11
C CYS A 183 20.65 33.35 -13.70
N ASN A 184 19.41 33.42 -13.20
CA ASN A 184 18.38 34.33 -13.69
C ASN A 184 18.64 35.81 -13.37
N LYS A 185 19.51 36.12 -12.39
CA LYS A 185 19.91 37.50 -12.06
C LYS A 185 20.97 38.08 -13.02
N CYS A 186 21.27 37.40 -14.13
CA CYS A 186 22.22 37.81 -15.16
C CYS A 186 23.64 38.10 -14.65
N LEU A 187 24.06 37.43 -13.57
CA LEU A 187 25.42 37.52 -13.02
C LEU A 187 26.41 36.61 -13.78
N ILE A 188 25.95 35.89 -14.80
CA ILE A 188 26.70 34.87 -15.51
C ILE A 188 27.04 35.37 -16.93
N PRO A 189 28.31 35.27 -17.37
CA PRO A 189 28.69 35.58 -18.75
C PRO A 189 27.92 34.73 -19.77
N GLU A 190 27.63 35.30 -20.93
CA GLU A 190 26.81 34.64 -21.95
C GLU A 190 27.39 33.29 -22.42
N SER A 191 28.72 33.20 -22.47
CA SER A 191 29.47 31.98 -22.78
C SER A 191 29.23 30.81 -21.82
N CYS A 192 28.71 31.08 -20.62
CA CYS A 192 28.51 30.10 -19.57
C CYS A 192 27.04 29.66 -19.42
N TYR A 193 26.08 30.30 -20.12
CA TYR A 193 24.65 29.95 -19.98
C TYR A 193 24.38 28.49 -20.28
N THR A 194 24.83 27.97 -21.42
CA THR A 194 24.60 26.58 -21.82
C THR A 194 25.19 25.58 -20.83
N SER A 195 26.37 25.87 -20.26
CA SER A 195 26.98 25.02 -19.23
C SER A 195 26.18 25.07 -17.93
N CYS A 196 25.68 26.24 -17.53
CA CYS A 196 24.87 26.38 -16.32
C CYS A 196 23.50 25.71 -16.48
N GLU A 197 22.87 25.79 -17.66
CA GLU A 197 21.65 25.05 -17.99
C GLU A 197 21.88 23.54 -17.92
N GLY A 198 22.95 23.03 -18.55
CA GLY A 198 23.29 21.60 -18.46
C GLY A 198 23.51 21.11 -17.02
N ILE A 199 24.17 21.90 -16.17
CA ILE A 199 24.35 21.57 -14.75
C ILE A 199 23.00 21.55 -14.02
N VAL A 200 22.11 22.52 -14.29
CA VAL A 200 20.76 22.54 -13.71
C VAL A 200 19.99 21.30 -14.12
N ASP A 201 20.01 20.92 -15.39
CA ASP A 201 19.22 19.81 -15.91
C ASP A 201 19.70 18.46 -15.36
N GLU A 202 21.01 18.22 -15.34
CA GLU A 202 21.59 16.99 -14.78
C GLU A 202 21.36 16.89 -13.27
N CYS A 203 21.52 18.00 -12.54
CA CYS A 203 21.27 18.00 -11.10
C CYS A 203 19.79 17.82 -10.76
N ARG A 204 18.89 18.40 -11.56
CA ARG A 204 17.45 18.14 -11.45
C ARG A 204 17.15 16.67 -11.71
N HIS A 205 17.71 16.09 -12.77
CA HIS A 205 17.55 14.68 -13.10
C HIS A 205 18.00 13.76 -11.95
N LEU A 206 19.15 14.04 -11.35
CA LEU A 206 19.69 13.31 -10.21
C LEU A 206 18.78 13.46 -8.97
N ALA A 207 18.33 14.68 -8.68
CA ALA A 207 17.44 14.96 -7.54
C ALA A 207 16.10 14.22 -7.69
N THR A 208 15.47 14.29 -8.86
CA THR A 208 14.21 13.59 -9.17
C THR A 208 14.39 12.07 -9.08
N THR A 209 15.46 11.52 -9.65
CA THR A 209 15.73 10.07 -9.61
C THR A 209 15.96 9.58 -8.16
N SER A 210 16.78 10.30 -7.39
CA SER A 210 17.03 10.00 -5.98
C SER A 210 15.75 10.08 -5.14
N PHE A 211 14.88 11.06 -5.43
CA PHE A 211 13.59 11.19 -4.77
C PHE A 211 12.66 10.00 -5.07
N ILE A 212 12.58 9.60 -6.35
CA ILE A 212 11.80 8.43 -6.78
C ILE A 212 12.31 7.18 -6.07
N ASP A 213 13.61 6.89 -6.15
CA ASP A 213 14.19 5.67 -5.58
C ASP A 213 13.95 5.58 -4.08
N ARG A 214 14.23 6.66 -3.35
CA ARG A 214 14.04 6.72 -1.91
C ARG A 214 12.58 6.46 -1.53
N ASN A 215 11.65 7.10 -2.21
CA ASN A 215 10.24 6.99 -1.88
C ASN A 215 9.59 5.70 -2.41
N MET A 216 10.09 5.11 -3.50
CA MET A 216 9.68 3.80 -3.97
C MET A 216 10.20 2.68 -3.06
N VAL A 217 11.41 2.81 -2.51
CA VAL A 217 11.92 1.89 -1.48
C VAL A 217 11.11 2.03 -0.18
N ARG A 218 10.78 3.26 0.24
CA ARG A 218 9.87 3.49 1.38
C ARG A 218 8.46 2.96 1.10
N GLY A 219 7.99 3.13 -0.14
CA GLY A 219 6.73 2.71 -0.74
C GLY A 219 6.52 1.21 -0.74
N ILE A 220 7.14 0.60 -1.75
CA ILE A 220 7.01 -0.80 -2.11
C ILE A 220 7.96 -1.66 -1.28
N GLY A 221 9.20 -1.18 -1.08
CA GLY A 221 10.26 -1.94 -0.41
C GLY A 221 9.94 -2.28 1.05
N THR A 222 9.45 -1.30 1.82
CA THR A 222 9.08 -1.48 3.25
C THR A 222 8.05 -2.59 3.43
N TYR A 223 7.06 -2.67 2.54
CA TYR A 223 5.92 -3.59 2.65
C TYR A 223 6.04 -4.83 1.77
N ALA A 224 7.19 -5.05 1.11
CA ALA A 224 7.45 -6.26 0.37
C ALA A 224 7.37 -7.53 1.24
N ARG A 225 7.64 -7.39 2.55
CA ARG A 225 7.66 -8.52 3.51
C ARG A 225 6.89 -8.26 4.81
N SER A 226 6.48 -7.03 5.08
CA SER A 226 5.77 -6.63 6.30
C SER A 226 4.32 -6.25 5.99
N SER A 227 3.45 -6.28 7.01
CA SER A 227 2.09 -5.77 6.87
C SER A 227 2.13 -4.24 6.89
N PRO A 228 1.42 -3.55 5.98
CA PRO A 228 1.26 -2.10 6.07
C PRO A 228 0.67 -1.69 7.43
N GLU A 229 1.25 -0.64 8.01
CA GLU A 229 0.84 -0.07 9.29
C GLU A 229 0.26 1.33 9.10
N PRO A 230 -0.73 1.73 9.92
CA PRO A 230 -1.32 3.05 9.85
C PRO A 230 -0.30 4.12 10.26
N TYR A 231 -0.05 5.05 9.35
CA TYR A 231 0.76 6.23 9.50
C TYR A 231 -0.14 7.47 9.50
N LYS A 232 -0.02 8.30 10.54
CA LYS A 232 -0.85 9.50 10.68
C LYS A 232 -0.26 10.64 9.85
N LEU A 233 -1.05 11.18 8.93
CA LEU A 233 -0.72 12.32 8.10
C LEU A 233 -0.91 13.64 8.86
N LEU A 234 -0.35 14.73 8.32
CA LEU A 234 -0.42 16.07 8.91
C LEU A 234 -1.85 16.64 8.95
N ASP A 235 -2.69 16.25 8.01
CA ASP A 235 -4.11 16.62 7.94
C ASP A 235 -4.99 15.88 8.97
N GLY A 236 -4.39 14.95 9.73
CA GLY A 236 -5.06 14.13 10.73
C GLY A 236 -5.62 12.81 10.19
N ASN A 237 -5.60 12.57 8.89
CA ASN A 237 -5.99 11.30 8.28
C ASN A 237 -4.88 10.23 8.44
N TYR A 238 -5.20 9.00 8.07
CA TYR A 238 -4.26 7.88 8.10
C TYR A 238 -3.99 7.36 6.68
N SER A 239 -2.75 7.03 6.41
CA SER A 239 -2.25 6.37 5.19
C SER A 239 -1.17 5.37 5.62
N THR A 240 -0.41 4.80 4.71
CA THR A 240 0.82 4.07 5.04
C THR A 240 2.04 4.95 4.76
N ILE A 241 3.18 4.65 5.39
CA ILE A 241 4.45 5.36 5.06
C ILE A 241 4.76 5.22 3.57
N GLY A 242 4.35 4.09 2.99
CA GLY A 242 4.57 3.82 1.58
C GLY A 242 3.61 4.57 0.66
N GLY A 243 2.33 4.67 1.02
CA GLY A 243 1.35 5.49 0.31
C GLY A 243 1.72 6.98 0.35
N ASP A 244 2.25 7.44 1.48
CA ASP A 244 2.79 8.80 1.64
C ASP A 244 3.94 9.05 0.66
N GLY A 245 4.96 8.19 0.67
CA GLY A 245 6.10 8.32 -0.23
C GLY A 245 5.72 8.21 -1.72
N ILE A 246 4.84 7.28 -2.08
CA ILE A 246 4.41 7.13 -3.49
C ILE A 246 3.58 8.35 -3.93
N GLY A 247 2.69 8.83 -3.07
CA GLY A 247 1.93 10.06 -3.31
C GLY A 247 2.86 11.24 -3.58
N ASP A 248 3.92 11.41 -2.79
CA ASP A 248 4.90 12.49 -2.97
C ASP A 248 5.65 12.37 -4.31
N VAL A 249 5.98 11.15 -4.75
CA VAL A 249 6.63 10.93 -6.06
C VAL A 249 5.71 11.28 -7.20
N VAL A 250 4.44 10.85 -7.14
CA VAL A 250 3.44 11.18 -8.16
C VAL A 250 3.23 12.69 -8.20
N GLN A 251 3.11 13.33 -7.04
CA GLN A 251 2.97 14.78 -6.93
C GLN A 251 4.16 15.53 -7.57
N LEU A 252 5.39 15.13 -7.26
CA LEU A 252 6.59 15.74 -7.84
C LEU A 252 6.57 15.63 -9.37
N LEU A 253 6.34 14.43 -9.90
CA LEU A 253 6.36 14.19 -11.35
C LEU A 253 5.23 14.93 -12.06
N VAL A 254 4.03 14.95 -11.48
CA VAL A 254 2.89 15.73 -11.99
C VAL A 254 3.22 17.23 -11.98
N TRP A 255 3.85 17.72 -10.91
CA TRP A 255 4.29 19.11 -10.83
C TRP A 255 5.33 19.44 -11.92
N GLU A 256 6.38 18.64 -12.09
CA GLU A 256 7.42 18.89 -13.11
C GLU A 256 6.85 18.85 -14.53
N ILE A 257 5.96 17.89 -14.85
CA ILE A 257 5.28 17.83 -16.15
C ILE A 257 4.43 19.09 -16.36
N ASN A 258 3.66 19.49 -15.35
CA ASN A 258 2.81 20.67 -15.42
C ASN A 258 3.60 21.97 -15.57
N GLU A 259 4.78 22.08 -14.96
CA GLU A 259 5.64 23.26 -15.10
C GLU A 259 6.23 23.36 -16.50
N ILE A 260 6.65 22.23 -17.09
CA ILE A 260 7.00 22.20 -18.52
C ILE A 260 5.80 22.69 -19.32
N GLU A 261 4.63 22.06 -19.17
CA GLU A 261 3.40 22.37 -19.92
C GLU A 261 2.90 23.82 -19.77
N ARG A 262 3.23 24.50 -18.67
CA ARG A 262 2.88 25.92 -18.44
C ARG A 262 3.79 26.91 -19.14
N ALA A 263 5.01 26.52 -19.51
CA ALA A 263 5.87 27.42 -20.25
C ALA A 263 5.16 27.79 -21.57
N GLU A 264 4.85 29.07 -21.78
CA GLU A 264 4.29 29.51 -23.04
C GLU A 264 5.39 29.52 -24.10
N VAL A 265 5.06 29.08 -25.32
CA VAL A 265 5.94 29.03 -26.50
C VAL A 265 6.19 30.44 -27.04
N GLU A 266 6.57 31.38 -26.18
CA GLU A 266 6.57 32.80 -26.54
C GLU A 266 7.78 33.24 -27.38
N LYS A 267 8.77 32.37 -27.66
CA LYS A 267 9.92 32.82 -28.47
C LYS A 267 10.32 31.95 -29.65
N GLU A 268 10.22 30.62 -29.61
CA GLU A 268 10.32 29.78 -30.81
C GLU A 268 9.89 28.34 -30.46
N PRO A 269 9.13 27.62 -31.32
CA PRO A 269 8.83 26.18 -31.13
C PRO A 269 10.10 25.31 -30.99
N LYS A 270 11.25 25.87 -31.38
CA LYS A 270 12.57 25.29 -31.32
C LYS A 270 13.19 25.29 -29.93
N ASP A 271 12.55 25.83 -28.90
CA ASP A 271 13.11 25.86 -27.53
C ASP A 271 12.31 25.04 -26.52
N TRP A 272 11.25 24.33 -26.97
CA TRP A 272 10.46 23.47 -26.08
C TRP A 272 11.26 22.24 -25.61
N PRO A 273 11.28 21.94 -24.29
CA PRO A 273 11.98 20.78 -23.73
C PRO A 273 11.16 19.47 -23.89
N VAL A 274 10.83 19.09 -25.14
CA VAL A 274 10.02 17.87 -25.42
C VAL A 274 10.70 16.61 -24.85
N GLY A 275 12.04 16.57 -24.89
CA GLY A 275 12.82 15.41 -24.42
C GLY A 275 12.64 15.17 -22.92
N ASP A 276 12.68 16.24 -22.12
CA ASP A 276 12.52 16.16 -20.67
C ASP A 276 11.09 15.80 -20.28
N GLU A 277 10.11 16.38 -20.97
CA GLU A 277 8.70 16.05 -20.82
C GLU A 277 8.45 14.55 -21.07
N VAL A 278 8.99 14.01 -22.17
CA VAL A 278 8.92 12.58 -22.50
C VAL A 278 9.55 11.72 -21.41
N GLY A 279 10.72 12.12 -20.89
CA GLY A 279 11.39 11.43 -19.79
C GLY A 279 10.56 11.41 -18.50
N LEU A 280 9.93 12.52 -18.15
CA LEU A 280 9.08 12.64 -16.97
C LEU A 280 7.77 11.85 -17.11
N ILE A 281 7.10 11.91 -18.26
CA ILE A 281 5.89 11.11 -18.54
C ILE A 281 6.22 9.62 -18.46
N LEU A 282 7.36 9.19 -19.01
CA LEU A 282 7.80 7.80 -18.94
C LEU A 282 8.02 7.35 -17.49
N ARG A 283 8.69 8.18 -16.67
CA ARG A 283 8.89 7.92 -15.23
C ARG A 283 7.58 7.84 -14.47
N LEU A 284 6.67 8.79 -14.70
CA LEU A 284 5.34 8.79 -14.08
C LEU A 284 4.57 7.52 -14.43
N GLY A 285 4.55 7.16 -15.72
CA GLY A 285 3.93 5.92 -16.19
C GLY A 285 4.54 4.68 -15.53
N ALA A 286 5.87 4.61 -15.39
CA ALA A 286 6.55 3.50 -14.74
C ALA A 286 6.22 3.40 -13.24
N VAL A 287 6.23 4.53 -12.52
CA VAL A 287 5.89 4.59 -11.08
C VAL A 287 4.44 4.16 -10.86
N VAL A 288 3.49 4.72 -11.61
CA VAL A 288 2.06 4.41 -11.47
C VAL A 288 1.78 2.96 -11.84
N SER A 289 2.35 2.46 -12.94
CA SER A 289 2.15 1.07 -13.39
C SER A 289 2.72 0.06 -12.39
N SER A 290 3.92 0.33 -11.86
CA SER A 290 4.56 -0.52 -10.85
C SER A 290 3.76 -0.51 -9.55
N THR A 291 3.30 0.67 -9.11
CA THR A 291 2.47 0.84 -7.92
C THR A 291 1.15 0.11 -8.06
N LEU A 292 0.45 0.28 -9.18
CA LEU A 292 -0.84 -0.38 -9.43
C LEU A 292 -0.69 -1.91 -9.45
N SER A 293 0.35 -2.42 -10.09
CA SER A 293 0.65 -3.86 -10.13
C SER A 293 0.94 -4.41 -8.73
N TRP A 294 1.72 -3.67 -7.93
CA TRP A 294 2.00 -4.04 -6.55
C TRP A 294 0.74 -3.99 -5.68
N LEU A 295 -0.07 -2.92 -5.77
CA LEU A 295 -1.32 -2.77 -5.04
C LEU A 295 -2.28 -3.92 -5.35
N ARG A 296 -2.45 -4.27 -6.63
CA ARG A 296 -3.29 -5.40 -7.06
C ARG A 296 -2.88 -6.72 -6.41
N LEU A 297 -1.59 -7.05 -6.49
CA LEU A 297 -1.06 -8.27 -5.91
C LEU A 297 -1.21 -8.27 -4.38
N ARG A 298 -0.82 -7.17 -3.74
CA ARG A 298 -0.78 -7.07 -2.29
C ARG A 298 -2.17 -7.03 -1.66
N ALA A 299 -3.07 -6.21 -2.18
CA ALA A 299 -4.44 -6.11 -1.71
C ALA A 299 -5.19 -7.43 -1.94
N SER A 300 -4.98 -8.10 -3.08
CA SER A 300 -5.56 -9.44 -3.29
C SER A 300 -5.09 -10.42 -2.22
N TYR A 301 -3.79 -10.50 -1.95
CA TYR A 301 -3.25 -11.35 -0.88
C TYR A 301 -3.84 -11.03 0.50
N LEU A 302 -3.86 -9.75 0.88
CA LEU A 302 -4.38 -9.31 2.18
C LEU A 302 -5.86 -9.64 2.33
N LEU A 303 -6.65 -9.45 1.27
CA LEU A 303 -8.06 -9.76 1.30
C LEU A 303 -8.33 -11.27 1.44
N HIS A 304 -7.63 -12.11 0.67
CA HIS A 304 -7.78 -13.57 0.73
C HIS A 304 -7.28 -14.17 2.06
N THR A 305 -6.39 -13.48 2.77
CA THR A 305 -5.96 -13.84 4.13
C THR A 305 -6.79 -13.17 5.23
N TRP A 306 -7.86 -12.46 4.85
CA TRP A 306 -8.75 -11.72 5.73
C TRP A 306 -8.04 -10.68 6.62
N ASN A 307 -6.95 -10.12 6.13
CA ASN A 307 -6.20 -9.06 6.80
C ASN A 307 -6.75 -7.68 6.37
N THR A 308 -7.87 -7.29 6.98
CA THR A 308 -8.71 -6.15 6.59
C THR A 308 -8.05 -4.79 6.85
N ALA A 309 -7.38 -4.59 7.99
CA ALA A 309 -6.75 -3.32 8.35
C ALA A 309 -5.76 -2.80 7.30
N PRO A 310 -4.71 -3.54 6.93
CA PRO A 310 -3.79 -3.11 5.86
C PRO A 310 -4.47 -3.07 4.49
N TYR A 311 -5.46 -3.93 4.23
CA TYR A 311 -6.21 -3.89 2.97
C TYR A 311 -6.91 -2.54 2.77
N TYR A 312 -7.62 -2.06 3.79
CA TYR A 312 -8.33 -0.79 3.74
C TYR A 312 -7.38 0.41 3.69
N LEU A 313 -6.23 0.35 4.36
CA LEU A 313 -5.20 1.39 4.23
C LEU A 313 -4.70 1.50 2.79
N LEU A 314 -4.32 0.38 2.15
CA LEU A 314 -3.81 0.40 0.79
C LEU A 314 -4.88 0.85 -0.23
N THR A 315 -6.10 0.33 -0.12
CA THR A 315 -7.14 0.52 -1.14
C THR A 315 -7.99 1.77 -0.94
N GLN A 316 -8.15 2.25 0.30
CA GLN A 316 -9.05 3.37 0.61
C GLN A 316 -8.34 4.59 1.22
N ALA A 317 -7.01 4.52 1.45
CA ALA A 317 -6.22 5.70 1.81
C ALA A 317 -5.12 5.97 0.77
N ASP A 318 -4.25 5.00 0.51
CA ASP A 318 -3.09 5.20 -0.36
C ASP A 318 -3.49 5.35 -1.84
N LEU A 319 -4.36 4.46 -2.34
CA LEU A 319 -4.84 4.51 -3.72
C LEU A 319 -5.62 5.81 -4.04
N PRO A 320 -6.58 6.28 -3.21
CA PRO A 320 -7.23 7.57 -3.43
C PRO A 320 -6.25 8.74 -3.46
N ARG A 321 -5.22 8.76 -2.60
CA ARG A 321 -4.19 9.81 -2.63
C ARG A 321 -3.48 9.85 -3.98
N ILE A 322 -3.08 8.70 -4.51
CA ILE A 322 -2.45 8.63 -5.84
C ILE A 322 -3.40 9.16 -6.92
N ILE A 323 -4.69 8.82 -6.83
CA ILE A 323 -5.71 9.31 -7.77
C ILE A 323 -5.87 10.83 -7.68
N GLU A 324 -5.88 11.41 -6.48
CA GLU A 324 -5.96 12.87 -6.31
C GLU A 324 -4.77 13.60 -6.95
N GLU A 325 -3.54 13.11 -6.76
CA GLU A 325 -2.37 13.72 -7.40
C GLU A 325 -2.42 13.58 -8.94
N LEU A 326 -2.88 12.43 -9.45
CA LEU A 326 -3.04 12.22 -10.90
C LEU A 326 -4.11 13.12 -11.52
N LYS A 327 -5.13 13.56 -10.77
CA LYS A 327 -6.13 14.53 -11.25
C LYS A 327 -5.53 15.92 -11.51
N LEU A 328 -4.39 16.24 -10.90
CA LEU A 328 -3.71 17.50 -11.09
C LEU A 328 -2.88 17.54 -12.38
N LEU A 329 -2.70 16.41 -13.06
CA LEU A 329 -1.97 16.31 -14.32
C LEU A 329 -2.67 17.10 -15.43
N ARG A 330 -1.93 17.99 -16.08
CA ARG A 330 -2.39 18.85 -17.18
C ARG A 330 -1.49 18.66 -18.39
N VAL A 331 -1.85 17.70 -19.23
CA VAL A 331 -1.17 17.49 -20.51
C VAL A 331 -2.03 18.10 -21.62
N GLN A 332 -1.44 18.95 -22.46
CA GLN A 332 -2.16 19.63 -23.54
C GLN A 332 -1.94 18.94 -24.90
N GLU A 333 -2.93 18.98 -25.78
CA GLU A 333 -2.74 18.61 -27.19
C GLU A 333 -1.94 19.71 -27.89
N ARG A 334 -0.86 19.34 -28.60
CA ARG A 334 0.07 20.30 -29.22
C ARG A 334 0.42 19.92 -30.66
N ASP A 335 -0.51 20.19 -31.58
CA ASP A 335 -0.38 19.90 -33.01
C ASP A 335 0.81 20.57 -33.71
N ASN A 336 1.33 21.65 -33.11
CA ASN A 336 2.41 22.45 -33.71
C ASN A 336 3.81 21.85 -33.49
N LEU A 337 3.98 20.87 -32.59
CA LEU A 337 5.28 20.22 -32.31
C LEU A 337 5.80 19.37 -33.48
N ILE A 338 4.91 18.94 -34.38
CA ILE A 338 5.24 18.05 -35.51
C ILE A 338 5.85 18.83 -36.70
N LYS A 339 5.79 20.17 -36.69
CA LYS A 339 6.24 21.04 -37.79
C LYS A 339 7.73 21.43 -37.67
N THR A 340 8.60 20.47 -37.33
CA THR A 340 10.04 20.69 -37.15
C THR A 340 10.86 19.88 -38.15
N ASP A 341 11.92 20.48 -38.69
CA ASP A 341 12.88 19.79 -39.58
C ASP A 341 13.92 18.95 -38.80
N ASP A 342 13.94 19.08 -37.47
CA ASP A 342 14.79 18.28 -36.57
C ASP A 342 14.17 16.90 -36.29
N PHE A 343 14.85 15.86 -36.77
CA PHE A 343 14.44 14.46 -36.61
C PHE A 343 14.34 14.02 -35.14
N ALA A 344 15.23 14.48 -34.27
CA ALA A 344 15.22 14.11 -32.86
C ALA A 344 13.97 14.66 -32.17
N ARG A 345 13.63 15.92 -32.45
CA ARG A 345 12.40 16.55 -31.94
C ARG A 345 11.14 15.90 -32.46
N LEU A 346 11.11 15.56 -33.75
CA LEU A 346 9.99 14.83 -34.34
C LEU A 346 9.78 13.49 -33.61
N LEU A 347 10.87 12.77 -33.32
CA LEU A 347 10.81 11.52 -32.57
C LEU A 347 10.28 11.72 -31.13
N TYR A 348 10.73 12.76 -30.43
CA TYR A 348 10.23 13.08 -29.09
C TYR A 348 8.76 13.48 -29.10
N ALA A 349 8.32 14.31 -30.05
CA ALA A 349 6.92 14.70 -30.19
C ALA A 349 6.01 13.49 -30.45
N MET A 350 6.40 12.61 -31.39
CA MET A 350 5.66 11.36 -31.64
C MET A 350 5.65 10.41 -30.45
N SER A 351 6.73 10.39 -29.66
CA SER A 351 6.83 9.55 -28.46
C SER A 351 5.94 10.10 -27.34
N ARG A 352 5.92 11.42 -27.17
CA ARG A 352 5.06 12.13 -26.23
C ARG A 352 3.60 11.74 -26.45
N ASP A 353 3.05 11.91 -27.65
CA ASP A 353 1.64 11.64 -27.91
C ASP A 353 1.25 10.19 -27.59
N LYS A 354 2.12 9.23 -27.93
CA LYS A 354 1.91 7.82 -27.56
C LYS A 354 1.94 7.61 -26.04
N LEU A 355 2.88 8.24 -25.34
CA LEU A 355 3.03 8.13 -23.90
C LEU A 355 1.86 8.76 -23.15
N VAL A 356 1.33 9.89 -23.64
CA VAL A 356 0.15 10.55 -23.07
C VAL A 356 -1.07 9.63 -23.15
N VAL A 357 -1.35 9.05 -24.32
CA VAL A 357 -2.45 8.09 -24.48
C VAL A 357 -2.27 6.86 -23.59
N MET A 358 -1.04 6.38 -23.41
CA MET A 358 -0.76 5.26 -22.49
C MET A 358 -0.97 5.66 -21.02
N LEU A 359 -0.58 6.88 -20.65
CA LEU A 359 -0.75 7.40 -19.30
C LEU A 359 -2.23 7.62 -18.96
N GLU A 360 -3.03 8.15 -19.88
CA GLU A 360 -4.48 8.30 -19.72
C GLU A 360 -5.16 6.94 -19.45
N LYS A 361 -4.86 5.93 -20.27
CA LYS A 361 -5.35 4.55 -20.05
C LYS A 361 -4.91 3.97 -18.71
N LEU A 362 -3.71 4.30 -18.27
CA LEU A 362 -3.19 3.87 -16.98
C LEU A 362 -3.93 4.57 -15.83
N VAL A 363 -4.17 5.87 -15.93
CA VAL A 363 -4.96 6.64 -14.96
C VAL A 363 -6.37 6.06 -14.84
N ASP A 364 -7.01 5.73 -15.97
CA ASP A 364 -8.32 5.07 -15.96
C ASP A 364 -8.25 3.68 -15.31
N SER A 365 -7.20 2.90 -15.59
CA SER A 365 -6.96 1.60 -14.94
C SER A 365 -6.79 1.70 -13.42
N VAL A 366 -6.24 2.81 -12.90
CA VAL A 366 -6.11 3.07 -11.46
C VAL A 366 -7.48 3.39 -10.86
N LYS A 367 -8.30 4.21 -11.52
CA LYS A 367 -9.67 4.55 -11.09
C LYS A 367 -10.59 3.33 -11.10
N ASP A 368 -10.51 2.51 -12.14
CA ASP A 368 -11.28 1.27 -12.25
C ASP A 368 -10.94 0.32 -11.11
N TYR A 369 -9.65 0.24 -10.75
CA TYR A 369 -9.20 -0.60 -9.66
C TYR A 369 -9.74 -0.13 -8.30
N GLU A 370 -9.85 1.18 -8.06
CA GLU A 370 -10.48 1.73 -6.85
C GLU A 370 -11.92 1.20 -6.70
N GLN A 371 -12.69 1.17 -7.80
CA GLN A 371 -14.06 0.66 -7.79
C GLN A 371 -14.11 -0.86 -7.58
N GLU A 372 -13.19 -1.60 -8.21
CA GLU A 372 -13.09 -3.06 -8.08
C GLU A 372 -12.84 -3.50 -6.64
N THR A 373 -11.99 -2.78 -5.89
CA THR A 373 -11.64 -3.14 -4.50
C THR A 373 -12.88 -3.22 -3.59
N VAL A 374 -13.84 -2.32 -3.77
CA VAL A 374 -15.07 -2.31 -2.96
C VAL A 374 -15.94 -3.54 -3.24
N GLY A 375 -16.01 -3.97 -4.50
CA GLY A 375 -16.73 -5.19 -4.89
C GLY A 375 -16.03 -6.46 -4.38
N ALA A 376 -14.70 -6.50 -4.47
CA ALA A 376 -13.90 -7.66 -4.05
C ALA A 376 -14.10 -8.00 -2.57
N VAL A 377 -14.17 -6.99 -1.69
CA VAL A 377 -14.44 -7.21 -0.26
C VAL A 377 -15.73 -7.99 -0.05
N SER A 378 -16.79 -7.63 -0.77
CA SER A 378 -18.10 -8.28 -0.59
C SER A 378 -18.05 -9.78 -0.93
N ALA A 379 -17.34 -10.14 -2.01
CA ALA A 379 -17.21 -11.54 -2.44
C ALA A 379 -16.41 -12.38 -1.43
N VAL A 380 -15.26 -11.86 -0.98
CA VAL A 380 -14.42 -12.57 0.00
C VAL A 380 -15.09 -12.60 1.37
N CYS A 381 -15.72 -11.49 1.79
CA CYS A 381 -16.50 -11.42 3.02
C CYS A 381 -17.60 -12.46 3.06
N ARG A 382 -18.34 -12.65 1.96
CA ARG A 382 -19.36 -13.69 1.87
C ARG A 382 -18.76 -15.08 2.07
N THR A 383 -17.60 -15.35 1.48
CA THR A 383 -16.91 -16.65 1.59
C THR A 383 -16.47 -16.91 3.03
N VAL A 384 -15.80 -15.95 3.66
CA VAL A 384 -15.39 -16.03 5.06
C VAL A 384 -16.60 -16.16 5.99
N SER A 385 -17.67 -15.41 5.70
CA SER A 385 -18.93 -15.48 6.44
C SER A 385 -19.54 -16.89 6.43
N LEU A 386 -19.70 -17.47 5.24
CA LEU A 386 -20.28 -18.80 5.07
C LEU A 386 -19.41 -19.89 5.70
N ALA A 387 -18.09 -19.78 5.57
CA ALA A 387 -17.15 -20.69 6.21
C ALA A 387 -17.24 -20.62 7.74
N GLN A 388 -17.32 -19.41 8.29
CA GLN A 388 -17.44 -19.22 9.74
C GLN A 388 -18.75 -19.79 10.27
N LEU A 389 -19.88 -19.51 9.61
CA LEU A 389 -21.18 -20.08 9.97
C LEU A 389 -21.19 -21.61 9.87
N GLN A 390 -20.56 -22.18 8.86
CA GLN A 390 -20.44 -23.63 8.73
C GLN A 390 -19.66 -24.27 9.89
N ASN A 391 -18.69 -23.56 10.46
CA ASN A 391 -17.87 -24.05 11.56
C ASN A 391 -18.48 -23.82 12.94
N SER A 392 -19.13 -22.66 13.16
CA SER A 392 -19.59 -22.25 14.50
C SER A 392 -21.09 -22.39 14.73
N MET A 393 -21.92 -22.36 13.69
CA MET A 393 -23.38 -22.37 13.87
C MET A 393 -23.85 -23.72 14.44
N PRO A 394 -24.73 -23.74 15.46
CA PRO A 394 -25.21 -24.96 16.09
C PRO A 394 -25.86 -25.93 15.10
N HIS A 395 -25.64 -27.23 15.31
CA HIS A 395 -26.16 -28.29 14.45
C HIS A 395 -27.70 -28.19 14.27
N PRO A 396 -28.28 -28.47 13.07
CA PRO A 396 -29.72 -28.38 12.76
C PRO A 396 -30.71 -29.10 13.69
N ARG A 397 -30.23 -29.90 14.65
CA ARG A 397 -31.07 -30.55 15.67
C ARG A 397 -31.40 -29.58 16.81
N ILE A 398 -30.49 -28.69 17.17
CA ILE A 398 -30.65 -27.72 18.28
C ILE A 398 -31.79 -26.75 17.95
N TRP A 399 -31.88 -26.29 16.71
CA TRP A 399 -32.94 -25.40 16.20
C TRP A 399 -34.36 -25.99 16.21
N ARG A 400 -34.49 -27.31 16.44
CA ARG A 400 -35.77 -28.01 16.62
C ARG A 400 -36.12 -28.25 18.08
N GLY A 401 -35.34 -27.70 19.01
CA GLY A 401 -35.53 -27.84 20.45
C GLY A 401 -36.91 -27.37 20.93
N ILE A 402 -37.28 -27.84 22.11
CA ILE A 402 -38.49 -27.44 22.84
C ILE A 402 -38.00 -26.99 24.21
N GLY A 403 -38.35 -25.78 24.63
CA GLY A 403 -37.82 -25.20 25.85
C GLY A 403 -38.47 -23.89 26.22
N ARG A 404 -38.00 -23.32 27.34
CA ARG A 404 -38.36 -21.96 27.76
C ARG A 404 -37.80 -20.94 26.78
N ILE A 405 -38.45 -19.78 26.69
CA ILE A 405 -38.02 -18.68 25.84
C ILE A 405 -36.53 -18.38 26.09
N PRO A 406 -35.69 -18.34 25.05
CA PRO A 406 -34.29 -17.99 25.20
C PRO A 406 -34.08 -16.61 25.81
N HIS A 407 -33.19 -16.52 26.80
CA HIS A 407 -32.83 -15.26 27.44
C HIS A 407 -31.51 -14.67 26.89
N GLU A 408 -30.62 -15.52 26.38
CA GLU A 408 -29.29 -15.14 25.89
C GLU A 408 -29.11 -15.57 24.42
N PRO A 409 -28.32 -14.81 23.64
CA PRO A 409 -27.91 -15.26 22.31
C PRO A 409 -26.99 -16.47 22.42
N HIS A 410 -26.95 -17.29 21.37
CA HIS A 410 -25.96 -18.36 21.31
C HIS A 410 -24.54 -17.82 21.16
N TYR A 411 -23.58 -18.57 21.71
CA TYR A 411 -22.15 -18.21 21.69
C TYR A 411 -21.56 -17.99 20.29
N TYR A 412 -22.01 -18.74 19.27
CA TYR A 412 -21.50 -18.62 17.90
C TYR A 412 -21.69 -17.23 17.30
N VAL A 413 -22.66 -16.44 17.81
CA VAL A 413 -22.94 -15.09 17.32
C VAL A 413 -21.73 -14.19 17.54
N TYR A 414 -21.15 -14.22 18.73
CA TYR A 414 -19.96 -13.40 19.04
C TYR A 414 -18.72 -13.91 18.30
N GLU A 415 -18.56 -15.24 18.15
CA GLU A 415 -17.47 -15.78 17.31
C GLU A 415 -17.61 -15.35 15.85
N TYR A 416 -18.84 -15.27 15.33
CA TYR A 416 -19.12 -14.84 13.98
C TYR A 416 -18.85 -13.34 13.79
N ILE A 417 -19.29 -12.52 14.75
CA ILE A 417 -19.01 -11.08 14.78
C ILE A 417 -17.51 -10.82 14.81
N ASN A 418 -16.81 -11.43 15.76
CA ASN A 418 -15.38 -11.18 16.00
C ASN A 418 -14.50 -11.68 14.83
N ALA A 419 -14.94 -12.74 14.13
CA ALA A 419 -14.19 -13.27 13.00
C ALA A 419 -14.44 -12.49 11.69
N VAL A 420 -15.62 -11.90 11.51
CA VAL A 420 -16.05 -11.36 10.21
C VAL A 420 -16.31 -9.86 10.23
N LEU A 421 -17.18 -9.40 11.13
CA LEU A 421 -17.63 -8.01 11.16
C LEU A 421 -16.62 -7.09 11.86
N GLU A 422 -16.19 -7.47 13.06
CA GLU A 422 -15.27 -6.68 13.89
C GLU A 422 -13.98 -6.31 13.15
N PRO A 423 -13.28 -7.23 12.45
CA PRO A 423 -12.03 -6.89 11.76
C PRO A 423 -12.20 -5.81 10.71
N VAL A 424 -13.37 -5.75 10.05
CA VAL A 424 -13.65 -4.71 9.05
C VAL A 424 -13.96 -3.38 9.73
N LEU A 425 -14.75 -3.38 10.80
CA LEU A 425 -15.06 -2.15 11.53
C LEU A 425 -13.82 -1.55 12.23
N ASP A 426 -12.96 -2.41 12.79
CA ASP A 426 -11.68 -2.01 13.38
C ASP A 426 -10.76 -1.40 12.31
N ALA A 427 -10.71 -1.99 11.12
CA ALA A 427 -9.91 -1.50 10.01
C ALA A 427 -10.30 -0.07 9.59
N VAL A 428 -11.61 0.22 9.54
CA VAL A 428 -12.11 1.54 9.11
C VAL A 428 -12.25 2.54 10.26
N SER A 429 -12.10 2.12 11.51
CA SER A 429 -12.21 2.99 12.69
C SER A 429 -11.27 4.20 12.66
N LYS A 430 -10.09 4.02 12.06
CA LYS A 430 -9.05 5.06 11.90
C LYS A 430 -9.23 5.88 10.62
N LEU A 431 -10.20 5.55 9.78
CA LEU A 431 -10.46 6.21 8.51
C LEU A 431 -11.69 7.11 8.61
N GLY A 432 -11.91 7.96 7.60
CA GLY A 432 -12.98 8.97 7.61
C GLY A 432 -14.40 8.38 7.77
N VAL A 433 -15.30 9.18 8.35
CA VAL A 433 -16.71 8.79 8.64
C VAL A 433 -17.47 8.28 7.41
N VAL A 434 -17.18 8.83 6.23
CA VAL A 434 -17.78 8.40 4.95
C VAL A 434 -17.42 6.94 4.64
N LEU A 435 -16.15 6.56 4.86
CA LEU A 435 -15.70 5.20 4.61
C LEU A 435 -16.22 4.24 5.67
N GLN A 436 -16.22 4.64 6.95
CA GLN A 436 -16.81 3.85 8.04
C GLN A 436 -18.25 3.45 7.72
N ARG A 437 -19.05 4.41 7.26
CA ARG A 437 -20.42 4.22 6.81
C ARG A 437 -20.51 3.27 5.62
N ARG A 438 -19.76 3.53 4.55
CA ARG A 438 -19.81 2.72 3.31
C ARG A 438 -19.38 1.27 3.55
N ALA A 439 -18.23 1.07 4.19
CA ALA A 439 -17.69 -0.25 4.48
C ALA A 439 -18.56 -0.99 5.49
N GLY A 440 -18.95 -0.34 6.59
CA GLY A 440 -19.80 -0.93 7.62
C GLY A 440 -21.15 -1.38 7.06
N ALA A 441 -21.84 -0.54 6.28
CA ALA A 441 -23.12 -0.90 5.69
C ALA A 441 -22.99 -2.05 4.68
N THR A 442 -21.93 -2.05 3.86
CA THR A 442 -21.68 -3.11 2.87
C THR A 442 -21.41 -4.45 3.55
N VAL A 443 -20.51 -4.47 4.54
CA VAL A 443 -20.14 -5.69 5.25
C VAL A 443 -21.29 -6.22 6.10
N LEU A 444 -22.04 -5.35 6.77
CA LEU A 444 -23.23 -5.78 7.51
C LEU A 444 -24.26 -6.47 6.61
N LYS A 445 -24.51 -5.93 5.40
CA LYS A 445 -25.36 -6.61 4.40
C LYS A 445 -24.84 -7.99 4.06
N VAL A 446 -23.55 -8.10 3.73
CA VAL A 446 -22.94 -9.37 3.35
C VAL A 446 -23.01 -10.39 4.49
N VAL A 447 -22.68 -9.98 5.71
CA VAL A 447 -22.73 -10.80 6.93
C VAL A 447 -24.14 -11.33 7.19
N CYS A 448 -25.16 -10.47 7.09
CA CYS A 448 -26.55 -10.87 7.31
C CYS A 448 -27.08 -11.76 6.19
N TYR A 449 -26.83 -11.41 4.93
CA TYR A 449 -27.26 -12.23 3.79
C TYR A 449 -26.55 -13.58 3.76
N ALA A 450 -25.27 -13.67 4.13
CA ALA A 450 -24.57 -14.94 4.28
C ALA A 450 -25.18 -15.81 5.39
N TRP A 451 -25.61 -15.20 6.50
CA TRP A 451 -26.31 -15.88 7.59
C TRP A 451 -27.65 -16.48 7.14
N LEU A 452 -28.47 -15.68 6.46
CA LEU A 452 -29.73 -16.12 5.85
C LEU A 452 -29.50 -17.19 4.77
N GLU A 453 -28.48 -17.02 3.94
CA GLU A 453 -28.11 -17.96 2.91
C GLU A 453 -27.69 -19.31 3.50
N HIS A 454 -26.85 -19.31 4.53
CA HIS A 454 -26.41 -20.54 5.21
C HIS A 454 -27.62 -21.34 5.72
N ILE A 455 -28.55 -20.67 6.39
CA ILE A 455 -29.80 -21.29 6.88
C ILE A 455 -30.59 -21.94 5.74
N ARG A 456 -30.71 -21.24 4.61
CA ARG A 456 -31.44 -21.67 3.43
C ARG A 456 -30.78 -22.87 2.76
N VAL A 457 -29.46 -22.82 2.56
CA VAL A 457 -28.67 -23.88 1.91
C VAL A 457 -28.64 -25.15 2.76
N GLN A 458 -28.43 -25.01 4.07
CA GLN A 458 -28.47 -26.13 5.01
C GLN A 458 -29.90 -26.62 5.32
N LYS A 459 -30.92 -25.93 4.80
CA LYS A 459 -32.35 -26.24 4.99
C LYS A 459 -32.71 -26.45 6.47
N ILE A 460 -32.14 -25.63 7.34
CA ILE A 460 -32.31 -25.75 8.79
C ILE A 460 -33.80 -25.59 9.12
N LYS A 461 -34.33 -26.52 9.92
CA LYS A 461 -35.72 -26.49 10.36
C LYS A 461 -35.83 -25.88 11.75
N PHE A 462 -36.75 -24.94 11.92
CA PHE A 462 -36.91 -24.19 13.17
C PHE A 462 -38.22 -24.56 13.87
N SER A 463 -38.14 -24.95 15.15
CA SER A 463 -39.30 -24.91 16.04
C SER A 463 -39.63 -23.45 16.39
N LEU A 464 -40.76 -23.21 17.08
CA LEU A 464 -41.05 -21.88 17.61
C LEU A 464 -39.92 -21.38 18.52
N TRP A 465 -39.39 -22.27 19.37
CA TRP A 465 -38.26 -21.99 20.24
C TRP A 465 -37.00 -21.64 19.45
N GLY A 466 -36.67 -22.45 18.42
CA GLY A 466 -35.50 -22.18 17.58
C GLY A 466 -35.62 -20.87 16.78
N ALA A 467 -36.83 -20.50 16.35
CA ALA A 467 -37.07 -19.23 15.68
C ALA A 467 -36.94 -18.03 16.64
N GLN A 468 -37.41 -18.16 17.89
CA GLN A 468 -37.19 -17.16 18.93
C GLN A 468 -35.70 -16.98 19.26
N GLN A 469 -34.95 -18.08 19.32
CA GLN A 469 -33.52 -18.03 19.52
C GLN A 469 -32.81 -17.33 18.36
N LEU A 470 -33.19 -17.63 17.12
CA LEU A 470 -32.62 -16.97 15.95
C LEU A 470 -32.89 -15.45 15.96
N LEU A 471 -34.10 -15.04 16.37
CA LEU A 471 -34.41 -13.62 16.56
C LEU A 471 -33.49 -12.98 17.61
N LYS A 472 -33.27 -13.65 18.74
CA LYS A 472 -32.36 -13.18 19.79
C LYS A 472 -30.90 -13.08 19.30
N ASP A 473 -30.47 -14.05 18.49
CA ASP A 473 -29.14 -14.06 17.88
C ASP A 473 -28.96 -12.87 16.91
N PHE A 474 -29.95 -12.55 16.07
CA PHE A 474 -29.92 -11.35 15.22
C PHE A 474 -29.93 -10.05 16.03
N HIS A 475 -30.64 -10.01 17.16
CA HIS A 475 -30.64 -8.84 18.03
C HIS A 475 -29.29 -8.61 18.69
N ALA A 476 -28.60 -9.67 19.09
CA ALA A 476 -27.26 -9.56 19.67
C ALA A 476 -26.26 -8.92 18.70
N LEU A 477 -26.38 -9.20 17.39
CA LEU A 477 -25.58 -8.52 16.35
C LEU A 477 -25.84 -7.00 16.34
N ALA A 478 -27.11 -6.59 16.32
CA ALA A 478 -27.47 -5.17 16.32
C ALA A 478 -27.10 -4.46 17.63
N GLU A 479 -27.32 -5.10 18.78
CA GLU A 479 -26.92 -4.57 20.09
C GLU A 479 -25.41 -4.42 20.22
N TRP A 480 -24.64 -5.38 19.70
CA TRP A 480 -23.18 -5.30 19.67
C TRP A 480 -22.74 -4.09 18.83
N LEU A 481 -23.31 -3.94 17.63
CA LEU A 481 -22.99 -2.83 16.73
C LEU A 481 -23.37 -1.47 17.32
N GLN A 482 -24.49 -1.38 18.05
CA GLN A 482 -24.91 -0.17 18.76
C GLN A 482 -23.90 0.27 19.84
N LYS A 483 -23.24 -0.69 20.50
CA LYS A 483 -22.26 -0.45 21.57
C LYS A 483 -20.82 -0.36 21.05
N TYR A 484 -20.57 -0.73 19.80
CA TYR A 484 -19.22 -0.80 19.25
C TYR A 484 -18.56 0.60 19.18
N PRO A 485 -17.41 0.80 19.85
CA PRO A 485 -16.80 2.13 20.00
C PRO A 485 -16.04 2.61 18.76
N GLY A 486 -15.64 1.71 17.85
CA GLY A 486 -14.81 2.04 16.70
C GLY A 486 -15.55 2.78 15.57
N LEU A 487 -16.88 2.93 15.64
CA LEU A 487 -17.66 3.72 14.68
C LEU A 487 -18.06 5.07 15.27
N ALA A 488 -17.86 6.12 14.46
CA ALA A 488 -18.41 7.44 14.73
C ALA A 488 -19.95 7.37 14.87
N PRO A 489 -20.58 8.19 15.73
CA PRO A 489 -22.02 8.13 15.98
C PRO A 489 -22.86 8.20 14.70
N GLU A 490 -22.49 9.08 13.77
CA GLU A 490 -23.19 9.28 12.50
C GLU A 490 -23.06 8.05 11.58
N ALA A 491 -21.86 7.45 11.53
CA ALA A 491 -21.65 6.21 10.77
C ALA A 491 -22.47 5.08 11.39
N ARG A 492 -22.45 4.94 12.71
CA ARG A 492 -23.17 3.89 13.45
C ARG A 492 -24.67 3.92 13.18
N THR A 493 -25.30 5.09 13.27
CA THR A 493 -26.74 5.25 12.98
C THR A 493 -27.08 4.78 11.58
N GLN A 494 -26.24 5.11 10.58
CA GLN A 494 -26.52 4.73 9.20
C GLN A 494 -26.25 3.26 8.90
N VAL A 495 -25.24 2.65 9.52
CA VAL A 495 -24.99 1.21 9.39
C VAL A 495 -26.15 0.41 10.00
N LEU A 496 -26.71 0.87 11.13
CA LEU A 496 -27.87 0.24 11.76
C LEU A 496 -29.20 0.48 11.02
N ALA A 497 -29.29 1.55 10.23
CA ALA A 497 -30.47 1.85 9.42
C ALA A 497 -30.60 0.99 8.16
N VAL A 498 -29.69 0.04 7.93
CA VAL A 498 -29.71 -0.82 6.75
C VAL A 498 -30.85 -1.84 6.84
N ASP A 499 -31.66 -1.91 5.78
CA ASP A 499 -32.87 -2.76 5.74
C ASP A 499 -32.62 -4.25 6.00
N VAL A 500 -31.41 -4.75 5.77
CA VAL A 500 -31.06 -6.17 5.99
C VAL A 500 -31.30 -6.63 7.43
N LEU A 501 -31.18 -5.74 8.42
CA LEU A 501 -31.49 -6.07 9.81
C LEU A 501 -32.99 -6.31 10.00
N ARG A 502 -33.83 -5.50 9.33
CA ARG A 502 -35.28 -5.69 9.30
C ARG A 502 -35.66 -6.96 8.55
N GLU A 503 -34.94 -7.29 7.47
CA GLU A 503 -35.12 -8.57 6.77
C GLU A 503 -34.80 -9.77 7.68
N CYS A 504 -33.69 -9.74 8.41
CA CYS A 504 -33.34 -10.77 9.40
C CYS A 504 -34.44 -10.92 10.46
N GLU A 505 -34.95 -9.80 11.00
CA GLU A 505 -36.08 -9.78 11.93
C GLU A 505 -37.32 -10.45 11.33
N GLY A 506 -37.69 -10.01 10.13
CA GLY A 506 -38.85 -10.52 9.41
C GLY A 506 -38.76 -12.02 9.13
N VAL A 507 -37.57 -12.52 8.76
CA VAL A 507 -37.34 -13.96 8.56
C VAL A 507 -37.61 -14.73 9.85
N ALA A 508 -37.05 -14.27 10.98
CA ALA A 508 -37.27 -14.92 12.26
C ALA A 508 -38.76 -14.90 12.67
N ARG A 509 -39.45 -13.76 12.48
CA ARG A 509 -40.90 -13.64 12.72
C ARG A 509 -41.73 -14.58 11.82
N LEU A 510 -41.38 -14.72 10.54
CA LEU A 510 -42.05 -15.67 9.63
C LEU A 510 -41.88 -17.13 10.09
N LEU A 511 -40.70 -17.50 10.60
CA LEU A 511 -40.42 -18.82 11.14
C LEU A 511 -41.21 -19.11 12.42
N MET A 512 -41.51 -18.09 13.22
CA MET A 512 -42.33 -18.21 14.43
C MET A 512 -43.81 -18.46 14.13
N ARG A 513 -44.33 -18.06 12.96
CA ARG A 513 -45.73 -18.31 12.59
C ARG A 513 -45.94 -19.81 12.44
N GLN A 514 -46.61 -20.48 13.38
CA GLN A 514 -46.91 -21.90 13.23
C GLN A 514 -48.03 -22.14 12.20
N PRO A 515 -47.97 -23.20 11.36
CA PRO A 515 -49.11 -23.59 10.54
C PRO A 515 -50.29 -23.95 11.45
N PRO A 516 -51.54 -23.64 11.06
CA PRO A 516 -52.70 -24.00 11.86
C PRO A 516 -52.71 -25.51 12.10
N LEU A 517 -53.00 -25.91 13.35
CA LEU A 517 -53.27 -27.31 13.70
C LEU A 517 -54.44 -27.78 12.82
N VAL A 518 -54.16 -28.59 11.81
CA VAL A 518 -55.21 -29.31 11.08
C VAL A 518 -55.68 -30.42 12.02
N VAL A 519 -56.62 -30.07 12.91
CA VAL A 519 -57.44 -31.07 13.61
C VAL A 519 -58.29 -31.72 12.52
N GLY A 520 -58.10 -33.02 12.30
CA GLY A 520 -58.81 -33.76 11.27
C GLY A 520 -60.31 -33.67 11.48
N TYR A 521 -60.99 -32.92 10.61
CA TYR A 521 -62.41 -33.11 10.35
C TYR A 521 -62.56 -33.51 8.89
N THR A 522 -62.92 -34.77 8.70
CA THR A 522 -63.59 -35.24 7.50
C THR A 522 -64.87 -34.44 7.30
N SER A 523 -64.93 -33.58 6.28
CA SER A 523 -66.07 -33.43 5.37
C SER A 523 -65.90 -32.16 4.52
N GLN A 524 -66.48 -32.25 3.32
CA GLN A 524 -66.36 -31.32 2.21
C GLN A 524 -66.85 -29.91 2.52
N ASN A 525 -66.23 -28.93 1.86
CA ASN A 525 -66.73 -27.59 1.57
C ASN A 525 -67.18 -26.73 2.77
N GLN A 526 -66.23 -26.14 3.50
CA GLN A 526 -66.43 -24.81 4.07
C GLN A 526 -65.13 -23.98 4.03
N VAL A 527 -65.21 -22.84 3.34
CA VAL A 527 -64.20 -21.76 3.41
C VAL A 527 -64.37 -21.11 4.79
N VAL A 528 -63.50 -21.45 5.73
CA VAL A 528 -63.48 -20.77 7.05
C VAL A 528 -62.67 -19.47 6.90
N PRO A 529 -63.18 -18.31 7.35
CA PRO A 529 -62.42 -17.06 7.32
C PRO A 529 -61.17 -17.19 8.18
N MET A 530 -60.03 -16.65 7.72
CA MET A 530 -58.83 -16.46 8.56
C MET A 530 -59.19 -15.56 9.75
N GLY A 531 -59.54 -16.16 10.89
CA GLY A 531 -59.59 -15.45 12.16
C GLY A 531 -58.17 -15.07 12.61
N PRO A 532 -57.98 -13.93 13.30
CA PRO A 532 -56.66 -13.47 13.70
C PRO A 532 -56.09 -14.39 14.78
N ILE A 533 -55.01 -15.11 14.44
CA ILE A 533 -54.25 -15.91 15.41
C ILE A 533 -53.57 -14.95 16.39
N THR A 534 -54.10 -14.88 17.61
CA THR A 534 -53.69 -13.97 18.69
C THR A 534 -52.42 -14.39 19.44
N ALA A 535 -51.85 -15.56 19.13
CA ALA A 535 -50.71 -16.12 19.87
C ALA A 535 -49.36 -15.39 19.65
N GLY A 536 -49.22 -14.54 18.62
CA GLY A 536 -48.01 -13.72 18.38
C GLY A 536 -48.05 -12.31 18.96
N ARG A 537 -49.25 -11.71 19.07
CA ARG A 537 -49.40 -10.26 19.35
C ARG A 537 -48.99 -9.78 20.74
N LYS A 538 -48.88 -10.68 21.73
CA LYS A 538 -48.43 -10.29 23.08
C LYS A 538 -46.90 -10.17 23.19
N HIS A 539 -46.14 -10.91 22.38
CA HIS A 539 -44.67 -10.81 22.35
C HIS A 539 -44.15 -9.83 21.28
N ASP A 540 -44.99 -9.44 20.31
CA ASP A 540 -44.63 -8.46 19.28
C ASP A 540 -44.29 -7.05 19.82
N LYS A 541 -44.70 -6.72 21.06
CA LYS A 541 -44.48 -5.40 21.67
C LYS A 541 -43.15 -5.24 22.41
N GLU A 542 -42.47 -6.33 22.77
CA GLU A 542 -41.28 -6.24 23.64
C GLU A 542 -39.94 -6.19 22.89
N VAL A 543 -39.90 -6.50 21.59
CA VAL A 543 -38.63 -6.58 20.88
C VAL A 543 -38.79 -6.20 19.41
N LYS A 544 -38.39 -4.98 19.06
CA LYS A 544 -38.24 -4.48 17.68
C LYS A 544 -36.78 -4.09 17.47
N LEU A 545 -36.21 -4.36 16.29
CA LEU A 545 -34.93 -3.78 15.89
C LEU A 545 -35.07 -2.33 15.37
N SER A 546 -36.30 -1.86 15.12
CA SER A 546 -36.59 -0.52 14.62
C SER A 546 -36.92 0.49 15.72
N THR A 547 -36.56 1.75 15.46
CA THR A 547 -37.13 2.92 16.13
C THR A 547 -38.63 3.00 15.87
N ASP A 548 -39.42 3.46 16.85
CA ASP A 548 -40.90 3.48 16.85
C ASP A 548 -41.61 4.22 15.70
N ASN A 549 -40.88 4.77 14.73
CA ASN A 549 -41.39 5.58 13.62
C ASN A 549 -41.71 4.81 12.32
N ASP A 550 -41.63 3.48 12.29
CA ASP A 550 -41.86 2.71 11.05
C ASP A 550 -43.24 2.04 11.00
N ASP A 551 -44.05 2.44 10.00
CA ASP A 551 -45.41 1.92 9.75
C ASP A 551 -45.46 0.54 9.07
N ILE A 552 -44.32 0.04 8.54
CA ILE A 552 -44.26 -1.19 7.74
C ILE A 552 -43.78 -2.37 8.58
N PRO A 553 -44.53 -3.50 8.67
CA PRO A 553 -44.10 -4.70 9.39
C PRO A 553 -42.81 -5.32 8.81
N ALA A 554 -41.91 -5.78 9.68
CA ALA A 554 -40.61 -6.35 9.30
C ALA A 554 -40.72 -7.53 8.29
N GLU A 555 -41.80 -8.32 8.35
CA GLU A 555 -42.01 -9.43 7.42
C GLU A 555 -42.20 -8.97 5.96
N MET A 556 -42.63 -7.73 5.74
CA MET A 556 -42.80 -7.16 4.38
C MET A 556 -41.47 -6.90 3.68
N TYR A 557 -40.36 -6.81 4.42
CA TYR A 557 -39.03 -6.66 3.86
C TYR A 557 -38.46 -7.98 3.34
N VAL A 558 -39.03 -9.12 3.73
CA VAL A 558 -38.47 -10.45 3.44
C VAL A 558 -38.84 -10.92 2.02
N PRO A 559 -37.87 -11.11 1.12
CA PRO A 559 -38.13 -11.72 -0.18
C PRO A 559 -38.40 -13.23 -0.05
N ASN A 560 -39.18 -13.79 -0.97
CA ASN A 560 -39.45 -15.23 -1.06
C ASN A 560 -40.04 -15.84 0.23
N GLN A 561 -41.00 -15.17 0.88
CA GLN A 561 -41.58 -15.58 2.16
C GLN A 561 -42.01 -17.07 2.23
N GLN A 562 -42.53 -17.63 1.13
CA GLN A 562 -42.94 -19.05 1.06
C GLN A 562 -41.78 -20.02 1.33
N LEU A 563 -40.57 -19.67 0.90
CA LEU A 563 -39.39 -20.47 1.15
C LEU A 563 -39.09 -20.54 2.65
N TRP A 564 -39.14 -19.40 3.34
CA TRP A 564 -38.91 -19.32 4.78
C TRP A 564 -39.99 -20.07 5.56
N LEU A 565 -41.26 -19.94 5.17
CA LEU A 565 -42.36 -20.72 5.75
C LEU A 565 -42.17 -22.23 5.60
N SER A 566 -41.47 -22.69 4.56
CA SER A 566 -41.16 -24.12 4.38
C SER A 566 -40.10 -24.64 5.37
N LEU A 567 -39.31 -23.75 5.98
CA LEU A 567 -38.25 -24.08 6.95
C LEU A 567 -38.77 -24.24 8.38
N ARG A 568 -40.08 -24.16 8.60
CA ARG A 568 -40.67 -24.45 9.91
C ARG A 568 -40.64 -25.95 10.21
N ALA A 569 -40.32 -26.32 11.45
CA ALA A 569 -40.45 -27.67 11.95
C ALA A 569 -41.94 -28.00 12.14
N ARG A 570 -42.36 -29.20 11.75
CA ARG A 570 -43.73 -29.68 12.02
C ARG A 570 -43.85 -30.02 13.51
N PRO A 571 -44.97 -29.68 14.17
CA PRO A 571 -45.20 -30.08 15.55
C PRO A 571 -45.18 -31.62 15.66
N ALA A 572 -44.53 -32.14 16.71
CA ALA A 572 -44.33 -33.57 16.93
C ALA A 572 -45.63 -34.39 17.12
N SER A 573 -46.79 -33.73 17.18
CA SER A 573 -48.10 -34.38 17.33
C SER A 573 -48.75 -34.84 16.02
N SER A 574 -48.13 -34.64 14.85
CA SER A 574 -48.65 -35.20 13.59
C SER A 574 -48.18 -36.65 13.38
N VAL A 575 -48.53 -37.55 14.30
CA VAL A 575 -48.57 -38.98 13.99
C VAL A 575 -49.89 -39.20 13.25
N CYS A 576 -49.82 -39.32 11.92
CA CYS A 576 -50.93 -39.92 11.16
C CYS A 576 -51.06 -41.36 11.64
N VAL A 577 -52.06 -41.63 12.47
CA VAL A 577 -52.61 -42.98 12.59
C VAL A 577 -53.25 -43.28 11.24
N LYS A 578 -52.60 -44.12 10.43
CA LYS A 578 -53.26 -44.77 9.30
C LYS A 578 -54.33 -45.68 9.92
N MET A 579 -55.60 -45.35 9.69
CA MET A 579 -56.69 -46.33 9.72
C MET A 579 -56.75 -47.03 8.37
#